data_AF-A0A5C1DFT7-F1
#
_entry.id   AF-A0A5C1DFT7-F1
#
_cell.length_a   1.000
_cell.length_b   1.000
_cell.length_c   1.000
_cell.angle_alpha   90.00
_cell.angle_beta   90.00
_cell.angle_gamma   90.00
#
_symmetry.space_group_name_H-M   'P 1'
#
loop_
_entity.id
_entity.type
_entity.pdbx_description
1 polymer ?
#
loop_
_entity_poly.entity_id
_entity_poly.type
_entity_poly.pdbx_seq_one_letter_code
_entity_poly.pdbx_strand_id
1 'polypeptide(L)'
;MLCIRAIASALPERADFHGVQAAERNFGYGHLLFPSAVHALPRGKGKLDEEETLRLTPSAPVSLPVAEARLSHADLALQAVDALRRQVAAEELAAVTHIVVANASLNQRINESLSGRVQHALGLDDALPFAVGQSGTAGVYNALTLIEALCAQGGRVLLVAADKWLYPFFRAWGDLVAYGDGGAAMLLDGGGEGGVGRILSHAVHYGEAIASPWEQAPSALAERLLPQAVQAASDALEQARMRASDIDWLLPAGFGADFAARVADELGIAPARRMARGGCHLSNADPLLALLELRAALRPGEQAAALLWDAALCGLSGAMVAQISAAA
;
A
#
# COMPACT_ATOMS: atom_id res chain seq x y z
N MET A 1 1.28 12.40 -16.03
CA MET A 1 1.46 13.19 -14.79
C MET A 1 0.12 13.40 -14.12
N LEU A 2 0.01 13.07 -12.83
CA LEU A 2 -1.23 13.17 -12.06
C LEU A 2 -1.11 14.27 -11.01
N CYS A 3 -2.16 15.08 -10.81
CA CYS A 3 -2.24 16.03 -9.71
C CYS A 3 -2.90 15.38 -8.50
N ILE A 4 -2.28 15.53 -7.34
CA ILE A 4 -2.80 15.07 -6.05
C ILE A 4 -3.56 16.23 -5.42
N ARG A 5 -4.88 16.13 -5.39
CA ARG A 5 -5.76 17.15 -4.79
C ARG A 5 -5.79 17.06 -3.28
N ALA A 6 -5.95 15.86 -2.78
CA ALA A 6 -5.97 15.58 -1.35
C ALA A 6 -5.54 14.13 -1.10
N ILE A 7 -5.03 13.88 0.11
CA ILE A 7 -4.70 12.54 0.60
C ILE A 7 -5.24 12.46 2.04
N ALA A 8 -5.77 11.31 2.42
CA ALA A 8 -6.13 11.01 3.80
C ALA A 8 -5.87 9.55 4.12
N SER A 9 -5.74 9.25 5.42
CA SER A 9 -5.61 7.90 5.94
C SER A 9 -6.49 7.71 7.16
N ALA A 10 -6.84 6.45 7.42
CA ALA A 10 -7.48 6.00 8.63
C ALA A 10 -6.74 4.74 9.09
N LEU A 11 -6.07 4.87 10.24
CA LEU A 11 -5.29 3.79 10.84
C LEU A 11 -5.99 3.31 12.12
N PRO A 12 -6.07 2.00 12.34
CA PRO A 12 -6.45 1.45 13.63
C PRO A 12 -5.45 1.80 14.73
N GLU A 13 -5.84 1.51 15.98
CA GLU A 13 -4.91 1.52 17.10
C GLU A 13 -3.77 0.52 16.88
N ARG A 14 -2.58 0.86 17.40
CA ARG A 14 -1.42 -0.02 17.33
C ARG A 14 -1.46 -1.02 18.50
N ALA A 15 -1.13 -2.26 18.20
CA ALA A 15 -0.96 -3.32 19.18
C ALA A 15 0.43 -3.97 19.01
N ASP A 16 0.98 -4.48 20.11
CA ASP A 16 2.21 -5.27 20.04
C ASP A 16 1.92 -6.61 19.39
N PHE A 17 2.68 -6.93 18.35
CA PHE A 17 2.57 -8.17 17.61
C PHE A 17 3.91 -8.92 17.65
N HIS A 18 3.85 -10.19 18.05
CA HIS A 18 5.00 -11.08 18.05
C HIS A 18 4.55 -12.48 17.65
N GLY A 19 4.56 -12.73 16.34
CA GLY A 19 4.12 -13.98 15.73
C GLY A 19 4.27 -13.93 14.22
N VAL A 20 3.67 -14.90 13.53
CA VAL A 20 3.76 -15.03 12.06
C VAL A 20 2.44 -14.75 11.39
N GLN A 21 1.34 -15.30 11.90
CA GLN A 21 -0.01 -15.13 11.36
C GLN A 21 -0.82 -14.11 12.15
N ALA A 22 -1.82 -13.51 11.50
CA ALA A 22 -2.83 -12.73 12.21
C ALA A 22 -3.55 -13.59 13.26
N ALA A 23 -3.86 -12.99 14.41
CA ALA A 23 -4.61 -13.64 15.49
C ALA A 23 -6.13 -13.42 15.33
N GLU A 24 -6.51 -12.32 14.69
CA GLU A 24 -7.89 -11.89 14.54
C GLU A 24 -8.66 -12.85 13.63
N ARG A 25 -9.84 -13.28 14.06
CA ARG A 25 -10.74 -14.16 13.30
C ARG A 25 -12.03 -13.44 12.98
N ASN A 26 -12.49 -13.56 11.73
CA ASN A 26 -13.77 -13.00 11.30
C ASN A 26 -14.64 -14.13 10.72
N PHE A 27 -15.93 -14.16 11.10
CA PHE A 27 -16.90 -15.15 10.60
C PHE A 27 -17.01 -15.17 9.08
N GLY A 28 -16.77 -14.04 8.44
CA GLY A 28 -16.72 -13.90 6.99
C GLY A 28 -15.68 -14.82 6.31
N TYR A 29 -14.61 -15.18 7.02
CA TYR A 29 -13.60 -16.13 6.56
C TYR A 29 -13.93 -17.58 6.92
N GLY A 30 -15.10 -17.86 7.51
CA GLY A 30 -15.50 -19.23 7.86
C GLY A 30 -15.43 -20.20 6.68
N HIS A 31 -15.70 -19.70 5.46
CA HIS A 31 -15.59 -20.48 4.24
C HIS A 31 -14.15 -20.91 3.90
N LEU A 32 -13.14 -20.15 4.32
CA LEU A 32 -11.72 -20.49 4.15
C LEU A 32 -11.27 -21.60 5.10
N LEU A 33 -12.08 -21.95 6.10
CA LEU A 33 -11.77 -23.02 7.06
C LEU A 33 -12.29 -24.39 6.61
N PHE A 34 -13.05 -24.46 5.51
CA PHE A 34 -13.49 -25.75 4.96
C PHE A 34 -12.32 -26.52 4.32
N PRO A 35 -12.30 -27.86 4.39
CA PRO A 35 -11.25 -28.68 3.77
C PRO A 35 -11.06 -28.40 2.27
N SER A 36 -12.12 -28.05 1.55
CA SER A 36 -12.08 -27.71 0.12
C SER A 36 -11.37 -26.38 -0.18
N ALA A 37 -11.21 -25.50 0.81
CA ALA A 37 -10.56 -24.20 0.64
C ALA A 37 -9.03 -24.29 0.70
N VAL A 38 -8.45 -25.49 0.80
CA VAL A 38 -7.00 -25.71 0.93
C VAL A 38 -6.16 -25.02 -0.15
N HIS A 39 -6.70 -24.85 -1.36
CA HIS A 39 -6.04 -24.19 -2.48
C HIS A 39 -6.17 -22.66 -2.46
N ALA A 40 -7.08 -22.11 -1.65
CA ALA A 40 -7.26 -20.67 -1.46
C ALA A 40 -6.50 -20.13 -0.25
N LEU A 41 -5.88 -21.01 0.54
CA LEU A 41 -5.10 -20.64 1.71
C LEU A 41 -3.63 -20.44 1.32
N PRO A 42 -2.95 -19.40 1.84
CA PRO A 42 -1.54 -19.13 1.51
C PRO A 42 -0.69 -20.38 1.74
N ARG A 43 -0.87 -21.03 2.89
CA ARG A 43 -0.16 -22.24 3.28
C ARG A 43 -1.17 -23.28 3.74
N GLY A 44 -1.76 -24.02 2.79
CA GLY A 44 -2.59 -25.22 3.01
C GLY A 44 -3.42 -25.21 4.30
N LYS A 45 -3.30 -26.23 5.15
CA LYS A 45 -4.03 -26.35 6.43
C LYS A 45 -3.47 -25.42 7.53
N GLY A 46 -3.43 -24.10 7.32
CA GLY A 46 -3.50 -22.98 8.28
C GLY A 46 -2.67 -22.93 9.60
N LYS A 47 -2.06 -24.01 10.10
CA LYS A 47 -1.33 -24.06 11.38
C LYS A 47 0.16 -24.31 11.11
N LEU A 48 0.99 -23.31 11.39
CA LEU A 48 2.44 -23.41 11.24
C LEU A 48 3.03 -24.55 12.08
N ASP A 49 4.08 -25.18 11.57
CA ASP A 49 4.93 -26.04 12.36
C ASP A 49 5.95 -25.22 13.18
N GLU A 50 6.70 -25.89 14.06
CA GLU A 50 7.65 -25.24 14.96
C GLU A 50 8.83 -24.62 14.19
N GLU A 51 9.27 -25.25 13.10
CA GLU A 51 10.38 -24.75 12.29
C GLU A 51 9.99 -23.48 11.52
N GLU A 52 8.81 -23.49 10.88
CA GLU A 52 8.22 -22.33 10.22
C GLU A 52 8.02 -21.18 11.22
N THR A 53 7.51 -21.48 12.42
CA THR A 53 7.29 -20.48 13.45
C THR A 53 8.62 -19.84 13.86
N LEU A 54 9.65 -20.64 14.13
CA LEU A 54 10.97 -20.14 14.49
C LEU A 54 11.61 -19.31 13.37
N ARG A 55 11.43 -19.73 12.11
CA ARG A 55 12.01 -19.05 10.93
C ARG A 55 11.35 -17.71 10.61
N LEU A 56 10.04 -17.59 10.81
CA LEU A 56 9.24 -16.46 10.32
C LEU A 56 8.78 -15.49 11.42
N THR A 57 8.98 -15.82 12.69
CA THR A 57 8.65 -14.88 13.78
C THR A 57 9.68 -13.75 13.79
N PRO A 58 9.26 -12.47 13.89
CA PRO A 58 10.18 -11.35 14.08
C PRO A 58 11.07 -11.55 15.32
N SER A 59 12.29 -11.03 15.29
CA SER A 59 13.24 -11.18 16.42
C SER A 59 12.84 -10.37 17.66
N ALA A 60 12.01 -9.35 17.48
CA ALA A 60 11.43 -8.53 18.54
C ALA A 60 9.94 -8.23 18.26
N PRO A 61 9.13 -7.94 19.29
CA PRO A 61 7.77 -7.45 19.10
C PRO A 61 7.74 -6.20 18.21
N VAL A 62 6.80 -6.16 17.27
CA VAL A 62 6.57 -5.05 16.36
C VAL A 62 5.23 -4.41 16.71
N SER A 63 5.21 -3.08 16.85
CA SER A 63 3.96 -2.34 17.04
C SER A 63 3.25 -2.18 15.70
N LEU A 64 2.11 -2.85 15.50
CA LEU A 64 1.36 -2.83 14.24
C LEU A 64 -0.01 -2.20 14.42
N PRO A 65 -0.51 -1.38 13.48
CA PRO A 65 -1.93 -1.05 13.43
C PRO A 65 -2.75 -2.33 13.19
N VAL A 66 -3.66 -2.65 14.12
CA VAL A 66 -4.47 -3.88 14.05
C VAL A 66 -5.93 -3.51 14.25
N ALA A 67 -6.75 -3.75 13.23
CA ALA A 67 -8.17 -3.45 13.28
C ALA A 67 -8.94 -4.51 14.08
N GLU A 68 -9.88 -4.08 14.92
CA GLU A 68 -10.78 -4.98 15.63
C GLU A 68 -11.38 -6.04 14.70
N ALA A 69 -11.44 -7.31 15.12
CA ALA A 69 -11.84 -8.44 14.28
C ALA A 69 -13.16 -8.23 13.52
N ARG A 70 -14.14 -7.51 14.11
CA ARG A 70 -15.45 -7.21 13.52
C ARG A 70 -15.41 -6.25 12.32
N LEU A 71 -14.41 -5.38 12.24
CA LEU A 71 -14.26 -4.47 11.11
C LEU A 71 -13.88 -5.27 9.86
N SER A 72 -14.48 -4.92 8.73
CA SER A 72 -14.06 -5.42 7.43
C SER A 72 -13.02 -4.49 6.81
N HIS A 73 -12.29 -5.00 5.81
CA HIS A 73 -11.41 -4.19 4.96
C HIS A 73 -12.16 -3.04 4.28
N ALA A 74 -13.48 -3.19 4.08
CA ALA A 74 -14.36 -2.19 3.50
C ALA A 74 -14.69 -1.09 4.50
N ASP A 75 -14.79 -1.42 5.78
CA ASP A 75 -14.97 -0.42 6.82
C ASP A 75 -13.69 0.44 6.93
N LEU A 76 -12.50 -0.13 6.77
CA LEU A 76 -11.24 0.63 6.72
C LEU A 76 -11.17 1.56 5.50
N ALA A 77 -11.57 1.08 4.32
CA ALA A 77 -11.69 1.90 3.12
C ALA A 77 -12.64 3.09 3.33
N LEU A 78 -13.83 2.84 3.89
CA LEU A 78 -14.82 3.89 4.16
C LEU A 78 -14.33 4.91 5.19
N GLN A 79 -13.63 4.47 6.25
CA GLN A 79 -13.03 5.39 7.22
C GLN A 79 -12.00 6.33 6.58
N ALA A 80 -11.17 5.82 5.66
CA ALA A 80 -10.21 6.62 4.93
C ALA A 80 -10.90 7.63 3.98
N VAL A 81 -11.97 7.20 3.31
CA VAL A 81 -12.81 8.06 2.47
C VAL A 81 -13.50 9.15 3.30
N ASP A 82 -14.01 8.83 4.49
CA ASP A 82 -14.58 9.80 5.42
C ASP A 82 -13.54 10.80 5.94
N ALA A 83 -12.29 10.36 6.12
CA ALA A 83 -11.18 11.24 6.46
C ALA A 83 -10.82 12.19 5.30
N LEU A 84 -10.87 11.72 4.05
CA LEU A 84 -10.67 12.55 2.86
C LEU A 84 -11.81 13.55 2.69
N ARG A 85 -13.06 13.09 2.87
CA ARG A 85 -14.26 13.92 2.72
C ARG A 85 -14.29 15.12 3.66
N ARG A 86 -13.67 15.01 4.83
CA ARG A 86 -13.53 16.12 5.79
C ARG A 86 -12.54 17.20 5.35
N GLN A 87 -11.70 16.91 4.36
CA GLN A 87 -10.64 17.82 3.88
C GLN A 87 -10.95 18.42 2.50
N VAL A 88 -11.94 17.89 1.80
CA VAL A 88 -12.25 18.20 0.40
C VAL A 88 -13.62 18.86 0.30
N ALA A 89 -13.75 19.87 -0.54
CA ALA A 89 -15.04 20.51 -0.81
C ALA A 89 -16.04 19.51 -1.41
N ALA A 90 -17.33 19.65 -1.07
CA ALA A 90 -18.36 18.73 -1.55
C ALA A 90 -18.44 18.69 -3.08
N GLU A 91 -18.24 19.83 -3.73
CA GLU A 91 -18.22 20.00 -5.18
C GLU A 91 -17.06 19.25 -5.84
N GLU A 92 -15.90 19.21 -5.17
CA GLU A 92 -14.73 18.50 -5.69
C GLU A 92 -14.93 16.98 -5.66
N LEU A 93 -15.58 16.46 -4.61
CA LEU A 93 -15.95 15.05 -4.51
C LEU A 93 -17.09 14.68 -5.46
N ALA A 94 -18.08 15.55 -5.62
CA ALA A 94 -19.18 15.33 -6.56
C ALA A 94 -18.70 15.26 -8.02
N ALA A 95 -17.55 15.86 -8.32
CA ALA A 95 -16.91 15.80 -9.63
C ALA A 95 -16.11 14.50 -9.89
N VAL A 96 -16.03 13.59 -8.91
CA VAL A 96 -15.39 12.27 -9.10
C VAL A 96 -16.18 11.48 -10.14
N THR A 97 -15.49 11.05 -11.19
CA THR A 97 -16.06 10.25 -12.29
C THR A 97 -15.66 8.79 -12.20
N HIS A 98 -14.60 8.47 -11.45
CA HIS A 98 -14.07 7.12 -11.33
C HIS A 98 -13.62 6.84 -9.90
N ILE A 99 -13.89 5.64 -9.42
CA ILE A 99 -13.40 5.14 -8.13
C ILE A 99 -12.51 3.95 -8.42
N VAL A 100 -11.25 3.99 -7.98
CA VAL A 100 -10.30 2.89 -8.15
C VAL A 100 -9.92 2.39 -6.76
N VAL A 101 -10.17 1.11 -6.48
CA VAL A 101 -9.81 0.52 -5.20
C VAL A 101 -8.67 -0.49 -5.36
N ALA A 102 -7.60 -0.35 -4.58
CA ALA A 102 -6.48 -1.27 -4.52
C ALA A 102 -6.47 -2.06 -3.20
N ASN A 103 -6.35 -3.38 -3.27
CA ASN A 103 -6.27 -4.25 -2.09
C ASN A 103 -5.52 -5.57 -2.38
N ALA A 104 -4.82 -6.08 -1.37
CA ALA A 104 -4.17 -7.39 -1.37
C ALA A 104 -5.02 -8.45 -0.66
N SER A 105 -5.57 -8.07 0.49
CA SER A 105 -6.33 -8.94 1.39
C SER A 105 -7.72 -9.24 0.84
N LEU A 106 -8.29 -10.37 1.28
CA LEU A 106 -9.63 -10.77 0.89
C LEU A 106 -10.69 -9.92 1.62
N ASN A 107 -11.81 -9.65 0.95
CA ASN A 107 -12.97 -9.12 1.65
C ASN A 107 -13.50 -10.17 2.62
N GLN A 108 -13.80 -9.78 3.85
CA GLN A 108 -14.50 -10.61 4.81
C GLN A 108 -15.94 -10.90 4.35
N ARG A 109 -16.49 -10.10 3.44
CA ARG A 109 -17.80 -10.32 2.82
C ARG A 109 -17.61 -10.72 1.35
N ILE A 110 -17.66 -12.03 1.07
CA ILE A 110 -17.32 -12.61 -0.25
C ILE A 110 -18.19 -12.08 -1.41
N ASN A 111 -19.43 -11.71 -1.12
CA ASN A 111 -20.39 -11.20 -2.10
C ASN A 111 -20.43 -9.67 -2.17
N GLU A 112 -19.50 -8.97 -1.52
CA GLU A 112 -19.47 -7.52 -1.47
C GLU A 112 -18.39 -6.95 -2.40
N SER A 113 -18.81 -6.09 -3.33
CA SER A 113 -17.90 -5.25 -4.10
C SER A 113 -17.42 -4.08 -3.24
N LEU A 114 -16.11 -4.04 -2.96
CA LEU A 114 -15.51 -2.96 -2.18
C LEU A 114 -15.66 -1.60 -2.90
N SER A 115 -15.34 -1.55 -4.20
CA SER A 115 -15.46 -0.34 -5.01
C SER A 115 -16.92 0.13 -5.15
N GLY A 116 -17.85 -0.81 -5.32
CA GLY A 116 -19.29 -0.49 -5.32
C GLY A 116 -19.80 0.00 -3.97
N ARG A 117 -19.26 -0.51 -2.86
CA ARG A 117 -19.60 -0.02 -1.51
C ARG A 117 -19.09 1.39 -1.25
N VAL A 118 -17.87 1.71 -1.71
CA VAL A 118 -17.34 3.08 -1.66
C VAL A 118 -18.20 4.02 -2.50
N GLN A 119 -18.56 3.63 -3.72
CA GLN A 119 -19.45 4.38 -4.60
C GLN A 119 -20.79 4.70 -3.92
N HIS A 120 -21.45 3.66 -3.41
CA HIS A 120 -22.74 3.79 -2.73
C HIS A 120 -22.66 4.68 -1.48
N ALA A 121 -21.62 4.50 -0.66
CA ALA A 121 -21.46 5.29 0.57
C ALA A 121 -21.24 6.79 0.30
N LEU A 122 -20.66 7.13 -0.86
CA LEU A 122 -20.46 8.51 -1.30
C LEU A 122 -21.64 9.08 -2.07
N GLY A 123 -22.63 8.26 -2.48
CA GLY A 123 -23.73 8.69 -3.34
C GLY A 123 -23.28 9.11 -4.74
N LEU A 124 -22.18 8.52 -5.24
CA LEU A 124 -21.61 8.82 -6.55
C LEU A 124 -22.13 7.84 -7.61
N ASP A 125 -23.43 7.87 -7.86
CA ASP A 125 -24.14 6.87 -8.68
C ASP A 125 -23.62 6.82 -10.14
N ASP A 126 -23.11 7.94 -10.65
CA ASP A 126 -22.55 8.05 -12.01
C ASP A 126 -21.04 7.79 -12.09
N ALA A 127 -20.34 7.63 -10.95
CA ALA A 127 -18.91 7.37 -10.94
C ALA A 127 -18.61 5.89 -11.19
N LEU A 128 -17.74 5.58 -12.15
CA LEU A 128 -17.44 4.19 -12.52
C LEU A 128 -16.48 3.53 -11.51
N PRO A 129 -16.88 2.42 -10.84
CA PRO A 129 -16.03 1.73 -9.87
C PRO A 129 -15.13 0.65 -10.51
N PHE A 130 -13.85 0.67 -10.18
CA PHE A 130 -12.83 -0.32 -10.56
C PHE A 130 -12.19 -0.92 -9.30
N ALA A 131 -11.85 -2.20 -9.38
CA ALA A 131 -11.10 -2.90 -8.33
C ALA A 131 -9.81 -3.46 -8.93
N VAL A 132 -8.68 -3.06 -8.35
CA VAL A 132 -7.33 -3.58 -8.61
C VAL A 132 -6.96 -4.46 -7.42
N GLY A 133 -7.54 -5.66 -7.40
CA GLY A 133 -7.32 -6.64 -6.34
C GLY A 133 -6.13 -7.56 -6.60
N GLN A 134 -5.70 -8.28 -5.57
CA GLN A 134 -4.76 -9.42 -5.67
C GLN A 134 -3.40 -9.08 -6.30
N SER A 135 -3.00 -7.81 -6.26
CA SER A 135 -1.70 -7.31 -6.75
C SER A 135 -0.61 -7.31 -5.67
N GLY A 136 -0.80 -8.06 -4.59
CA GLY A 136 0.07 -7.99 -3.41
C GLY A 136 0.14 -6.56 -2.84
N THR A 137 1.26 -6.21 -2.21
CA THR A 137 1.46 -4.89 -1.58
C THR A 137 1.59 -3.75 -2.58
N ALA A 138 1.97 -4.03 -3.83
CA ALA A 138 2.23 -3.03 -4.87
C ALA A 138 0.99 -2.66 -5.74
N GLY A 139 -0.24 -2.93 -5.27
CA GLY A 139 -1.45 -2.69 -6.05
C GLY A 139 -1.78 -1.22 -6.32
N VAL A 140 -1.37 -0.28 -5.45
CA VAL A 140 -1.48 1.16 -5.76
C VAL A 140 -0.66 1.52 -6.99
N TYR A 141 0.58 1.04 -7.09
CA TYR A 141 1.42 1.30 -8.26
C TYR A 141 0.82 0.71 -9.54
N ASN A 142 0.26 -0.50 -9.46
CA ASN A 142 -0.49 -1.09 -10.58
C ASN A 142 -1.70 -0.24 -10.99
N ALA A 143 -2.43 0.30 -10.00
CA ALA A 143 -3.58 1.15 -10.27
C ALA A 143 -3.20 2.47 -10.97
N LEU A 144 -1.97 2.98 -10.80
CA LEU A 144 -1.55 4.25 -11.40
C LEU A 144 -1.58 4.23 -12.94
N THR A 145 -1.29 3.10 -13.59
CA THR A 145 -1.42 2.99 -15.06
C THR A 145 -2.86 3.20 -15.52
N LEU A 146 -3.82 2.58 -14.83
CA LEU A 146 -5.26 2.77 -15.11
C LEU A 146 -5.67 4.21 -14.81
N ILE A 147 -5.30 4.74 -13.65
CA ILE A 147 -5.66 6.08 -13.20
C ILE A 147 -5.14 7.14 -14.17
N GLU A 148 -3.89 7.01 -14.64
CA GLU A 148 -3.31 7.93 -15.61
C GLU A 148 -4.10 7.94 -16.92
N ALA A 149 -4.48 6.77 -17.44
CA ALA A 149 -5.30 6.67 -18.64
C ALA A 149 -6.69 7.31 -18.46
N LEU A 150 -7.34 7.11 -17.30
CA LEU A 150 -8.64 7.71 -16.99
C LEU A 150 -8.53 9.24 -16.89
N CYS A 151 -7.53 9.74 -16.17
CA CYS A 151 -7.27 11.18 -16.02
C CYS A 151 -6.92 11.85 -17.35
N ALA A 152 -6.19 11.17 -18.24
CA ALA A 152 -5.89 11.67 -19.59
C ALA A 152 -7.15 11.85 -20.45
N GLN A 153 -8.24 11.14 -20.14
CA GLN A 153 -9.55 11.31 -20.78
C GLN A 153 -10.45 12.34 -20.06
N GLY A 154 -9.88 13.14 -19.15
CA GLY A 154 -10.62 14.12 -18.35
C GLY A 154 -11.27 13.54 -17.09
N GLY A 155 -10.94 12.31 -16.72
CA GLY A 155 -11.40 11.70 -15.48
C GLY A 155 -10.85 12.39 -14.23
N ARG A 156 -11.66 12.37 -13.17
CA ARG A 156 -11.26 12.68 -11.79
C ARG A 156 -11.47 11.42 -10.98
N VAL A 157 -10.40 10.96 -10.35
CA VAL A 157 -10.30 9.61 -9.79
C VAL A 157 -10.15 9.68 -8.29
N LEU A 158 -11.01 8.96 -7.57
CA LEU A 158 -10.81 8.63 -6.17
C LEU A 158 -10.08 7.28 -6.08
N LEU A 159 -8.79 7.31 -5.76
CA LEU A 159 -8.03 6.11 -5.40
C LEU A 159 -8.28 5.80 -3.92
N VAL A 160 -8.66 4.57 -3.61
CA VAL A 160 -8.79 4.06 -2.24
C VAL A 160 -7.93 2.81 -2.11
N ALA A 161 -7.12 2.74 -1.07
CA ALA A 161 -6.31 1.58 -0.76
C ALA A 161 -6.64 1.10 0.65
N ALA A 162 -6.97 -0.18 0.82
CA ALA A 162 -7.28 -0.71 2.13
C ALA A 162 -6.95 -2.18 2.23
N ASP A 163 -6.35 -2.56 3.36
CA ASP A 163 -5.98 -3.94 3.65
C ASP A 163 -6.20 -4.29 5.11
N LYS A 164 -6.67 -5.52 5.32
CA LYS A 164 -6.85 -6.11 6.64
C LYS A 164 -6.37 -7.56 6.66
N TRP A 165 -5.41 -7.85 7.50
CA TRP A 165 -4.85 -9.18 7.68
C TRP A 165 -5.62 -9.91 8.77
N LEU A 166 -6.11 -11.10 8.46
CA LEU A 166 -6.90 -11.93 9.37
C LEU A 166 -6.39 -13.35 9.31
N TYR A 167 -6.58 -14.12 10.38
CA TYR A 167 -6.27 -15.53 10.38
C TYR A 167 -6.99 -16.24 9.20
N PRO A 168 -6.32 -17.10 8.41
CA PRO A 168 -4.98 -17.67 8.62
C PRO A 168 -3.86 -16.99 7.81
N PHE A 169 -4.04 -15.74 7.36
CA PHE A 169 -3.03 -15.04 6.59
C PHE A 169 -1.84 -14.60 7.45
N PHE A 170 -0.68 -14.54 6.80
CA PHE A 170 0.59 -14.15 7.41
C PHE A 170 0.60 -12.63 7.62
N ARG A 171 1.10 -12.21 8.78
CA ARG A 171 1.46 -10.83 9.10
C ARG A 171 2.96 -10.62 9.05
N ALA A 172 3.80 -11.63 9.23
CA ALA A 172 5.25 -11.42 9.29
C ALA A 172 6.07 -12.47 8.54
N TRP A 173 7.24 -12.02 8.06
CA TRP A 173 8.29 -12.82 7.43
C TRP A 173 9.61 -12.51 8.12
N GLY A 174 9.70 -12.83 9.42
CA GLY A 174 10.81 -12.43 10.28
C GLY A 174 11.00 -10.91 10.30
N ASP A 175 12.25 -10.47 10.30
CA ASP A 175 12.60 -9.04 10.32
C ASP A 175 12.54 -8.39 8.92
N LEU A 176 12.19 -9.14 7.87
CA LEU A 176 12.04 -8.58 6.53
C LEU A 176 10.84 -7.64 6.45
N VAL A 177 9.68 -8.06 6.93
CA VAL A 177 8.45 -7.26 6.87
C VAL A 177 7.40 -7.76 7.85
N ALA A 178 6.65 -6.81 8.42
CA ALA A 178 5.47 -7.06 9.21
C ALA A 178 4.29 -6.19 8.70
N TYR A 179 3.14 -6.81 8.46
CA TYR A 179 1.95 -6.20 7.88
C TYR A 179 0.93 -5.74 8.92
N GLY A 180 0.64 -4.45 8.88
CA GLY A 180 -0.47 -3.84 9.61
C GLY A 180 -1.73 -3.68 8.76
N ASP A 181 -2.83 -3.39 9.42
CA ASP A 181 -4.12 -3.09 8.81
C ASP A 181 -4.24 -1.57 8.58
N GLY A 182 -4.92 -1.14 7.52
CA GLY A 182 -5.10 0.29 7.30
C GLY A 182 -5.91 0.62 6.05
N GLY A 183 -6.38 1.87 5.99
CA GLY A 183 -7.01 2.46 4.83
C GLY A 183 -6.41 3.82 4.50
N ALA A 184 -6.32 4.13 3.21
CA ALA A 184 -5.94 5.45 2.71
C ALA A 184 -6.73 5.80 1.44
N ALA A 185 -6.93 7.08 1.20
CA ALA A 185 -7.62 7.58 0.01
C ALA A 185 -6.88 8.80 -0.57
N MET A 186 -6.87 8.92 -1.89
CA MET A 186 -6.24 9.99 -2.65
C MET A 186 -7.16 10.46 -3.77
N LEU A 187 -7.39 11.77 -3.86
CA LEU A 187 -8.12 12.38 -4.97
C LEU A 187 -7.13 12.84 -6.05
N LEU A 188 -7.33 12.37 -7.27
CA LEU A 188 -6.43 12.54 -8.41
C LEU A 188 -7.16 13.13 -9.62
N ASP A 189 -6.47 13.96 -10.41
CA ASP A 189 -6.90 14.35 -11.76
C ASP A 189 -5.72 14.62 -12.71
N GLY A 190 -6.02 14.85 -13.98
CA GLY A 190 -5.04 15.02 -15.06
C GLY A 190 -4.41 16.42 -15.20
N GLY A 191 -4.78 17.40 -14.36
CA GLY A 191 -4.22 18.75 -14.48
C GLY A 191 -4.97 19.85 -13.72
N GLY A 192 -4.29 20.97 -13.51
CA GLY A 192 -4.79 22.18 -12.86
C GLY A 192 -3.78 22.76 -11.85
N GLU A 193 -4.01 24.00 -11.45
CA GLU A 193 -3.30 24.60 -10.31
C GLU A 193 -3.93 24.13 -8.99
N GLY A 194 -3.13 24.09 -7.91
CA GLY A 194 -3.56 23.67 -6.58
C GLY A 194 -3.34 22.20 -6.25
N GLY A 195 -3.82 21.78 -5.07
CA GLY A 195 -3.61 20.45 -4.51
C GLY A 195 -2.41 20.36 -3.55
N VAL A 196 -2.13 19.16 -3.09
CA VAL A 196 -1.05 18.85 -2.14
C VAL A 196 0.21 18.30 -2.81
N GLY A 197 0.16 18.01 -4.11
CA GLY A 197 1.30 17.50 -4.84
C GLY A 197 1.00 16.96 -6.24
N ARG A 198 1.96 16.22 -6.80
CA ARG A 198 1.89 15.59 -8.13
C ARG A 198 2.62 14.25 -8.15
N ILE A 199 2.14 13.30 -8.94
CA ILE A 199 2.90 12.11 -9.33
C ILE A 199 3.55 12.42 -10.67
N LEU A 200 4.89 12.50 -10.67
CA LEU A 200 5.70 12.86 -11.82
C LEU A 200 5.85 11.67 -12.77
N SER A 201 6.06 10.48 -12.21
CA SER A 201 6.18 9.20 -12.93
C SER A 201 5.81 8.04 -12.02
N HIS A 202 5.56 6.88 -12.63
CA HIS A 202 5.42 5.61 -11.94
C HIS A 202 5.91 4.48 -12.84
N ALA A 203 6.43 3.42 -12.25
CA ALA A 203 6.82 2.20 -12.96
C ALA A 203 6.22 0.99 -12.25
N VAL A 204 5.86 -0.03 -13.03
CA VAL A 204 5.32 -1.30 -12.53
C VAL A 204 5.90 -2.44 -13.35
N HIS A 205 6.30 -3.51 -12.67
CA HIS A 205 6.86 -4.71 -13.28
C HIS A 205 6.12 -5.95 -12.82
N TYR A 206 5.92 -6.87 -13.76
CA TYR A 206 5.33 -8.18 -13.52
C TYR A 206 6.42 -9.24 -13.68
N GLY A 207 6.94 -9.70 -12.56
CA GLY A 207 7.88 -10.81 -12.47
C GLY A 207 7.21 -12.12 -12.08
N GLU A 208 8.04 -13.12 -11.84
CA GLU A 208 7.58 -14.42 -11.34
C GLU A 208 7.18 -14.33 -9.86
N ALA A 209 6.04 -14.94 -9.53
CA ALA A 209 5.63 -15.11 -8.15
C ALA A 209 6.64 -15.98 -7.39
N ILE A 210 6.92 -15.60 -6.15
CA ILE A 210 7.73 -16.39 -5.23
C ILE A 210 6.88 -17.60 -4.82
N ALA A 211 7.21 -18.78 -5.35
CA ALA A 211 6.61 -20.03 -4.91
C ALA A 211 6.99 -20.31 -3.44
N SER A 212 6.02 -20.77 -2.65
CA SER A 212 6.18 -21.12 -1.24
C SER A 212 7.05 -20.15 -0.42
N PRO A 213 6.69 -18.87 -0.29
CA PRO A 213 7.49 -17.90 0.46
C PRO A 213 7.70 -18.29 1.93
N TRP A 214 6.78 -19.05 2.51
CA TRP A 214 6.88 -19.56 3.89
C TRP A 214 7.98 -20.62 4.09
N GLU A 215 8.44 -21.29 3.02
CA GLU A 215 9.54 -22.27 3.07
C GLU A 215 10.92 -21.59 3.07
N GLN A 216 10.98 -20.30 2.75
CA GLN A 216 12.23 -19.56 2.60
C GLN A 216 12.58 -18.79 3.88
N ALA A 217 13.89 -18.61 4.11
CA ALA A 217 14.36 -17.70 5.13
C ALA A 217 14.05 -16.24 4.73
N PRO A 218 13.77 -15.34 5.70
CA PRO A 218 13.56 -13.92 5.42
C PRO A 218 14.67 -13.28 4.57
N SER A 219 15.94 -13.63 4.80
CA SER A 219 17.07 -13.15 4.01
C SER A 219 17.02 -13.63 2.55
N ALA A 220 16.62 -14.87 2.30
CA ALA A 220 16.47 -15.40 0.94
C ALA A 220 15.32 -14.71 0.19
N LEU A 221 14.21 -14.39 0.89
CA LEU A 221 13.15 -13.56 0.32
C LEU A 221 13.66 -12.15 -0.01
N ALA A 222 14.45 -11.54 0.87
CA ALA A 222 15.06 -10.24 0.64
C ALA A 222 15.93 -10.24 -0.63
N GLU A 223 16.79 -11.25 -0.84
CA GLU A 223 17.61 -11.35 -2.06
C GLU A 223 16.77 -11.44 -3.34
N ARG A 224 15.59 -12.06 -3.27
CA ARG A 224 14.68 -12.17 -4.44
C ARG A 224 13.91 -10.89 -4.72
N LEU A 225 13.51 -10.16 -3.67
CA LEU A 225 12.73 -8.93 -3.79
C LEU A 225 13.61 -7.72 -4.16
N LEU A 226 14.87 -7.69 -3.72
CA LEU A 226 15.81 -6.59 -3.95
C LEU A 226 15.89 -6.15 -5.41
N PRO A 227 16.20 -7.02 -6.40
CA PRO A 227 16.33 -6.60 -7.79
C PRO A 227 15.01 -6.06 -8.36
N GLN A 228 13.86 -6.59 -7.91
CA GLN A 228 12.54 -6.14 -8.37
C GLN A 228 12.22 -4.72 -7.87
N ALA A 229 12.55 -4.44 -6.60
CA ALA A 229 12.39 -3.11 -5.99
C ALA A 229 13.31 -2.08 -6.66
N VAL A 230 14.59 -2.42 -6.84
CA VAL A 230 15.59 -1.54 -7.46
C VAL A 230 15.22 -1.23 -8.92
N GLN A 231 14.78 -2.23 -9.69
CA GLN A 231 14.35 -2.03 -11.08
C GLN A 231 13.17 -1.06 -11.16
N ALA A 232 12.09 -1.29 -10.40
CA ALA A 232 10.92 -0.41 -10.41
C ALA A 232 11.30 1.03 -10.03
N ALA A 233 12.08 1.19 -8.97
CA ALA A 233 12.55 2.49 -8.52
C ALA A 233 13.42 3.22 -9.56
N SER A 234 14.31 2.49 -10.24
CA SER A 234 15.19 3.04 -11.27
C SER A 234 14.40 3.49 -12.49
N ASP A 235 13.41 2.70 -12.93
CA ASP A 235 12.58 3.02 -14.08
C ASP A 235 11.64 4.20 -13.77
N ALA A 236 11.12 4.31 -12.54
CA ALA A 236 10.36 5.49 -12.13
C ALA A 236 11.23 6.76 -12.17
N LEU A 237 12.47 6.69 -11.70
CA LEU A 237 13.43 7.81 -11.78
C LEU A 237 13.74 8.19 -13.23
N GLU A 238 14.00 7.20 -14.09
CA GLU A 238 14.27 7.41 -15.52
C GLU A 238 13.09 8.08 -16.21
N GLN A 239 11.88 7.59 -15.98
CA GLN A 239 10.65 8.18 -16.54
C GLN A 239 10.39 9.60 -16.03
N ALA A 240 10.75 9.90 -14.78
CA ALA A 240 10.73 11.27 -14.25
C ALA A 240 11.86 12.16 -14.81
N ARG A 241 12.85 11.55 -15.49
CA ARG A 241 14.12 12.20 -15.90
C ARG A 241 14.87 12.80 -14.71
N MET A 242 14.86 12.09 -13.58
CA MET A 242 15.50 12.48 -12.34
C MET A 242 16.63 11.52 -11.99
N ARG A 243 17.70 12.05 -11.42
CA ARG A 243 18.76 11.23 -10.81
C ARG A 243 18.42 10.98 -9.34
N ALA A 244 19.02 9.97 -8.74
CA ALA A 244 18.97 9.75 -7.30
C ALA A 244 19.42 11.01 -6.50
N SER A 245 20.34 11.80 -7.05
CA SER A 245 20.79 13.07 -6.47
C SER A 245 19.71 14.16 -6.45
N ASP A 246 18.65 14.03 -7.23
CA ASP A 246 17.57 15.02 -7.38
C ASP A 246 16.36 14.68 -6.49
N ILE A 247 16.36 13.51 -5.82
CA ILE A 247 15.37 13.13 -4.82
C ILE A 247 15.74 13.72 -3.47
N ASP A 248 14.78 14.38 -2.82
CA ASP A 248 14.92 14.91 -1.47
C ASP A 248 14.71 13.80 -0.43
N TRP A 249 13.70 12.95 -0.66
CA TRP A 249 13.32 11.88 0.26
C TRP A 249 13.02 10.55 -0.44
N LEU A 250 13.73 9.50 -0.05
CA LEU A 250 13.29 8.12 -0.24
C LEU A 250 12.34 7.75 0.90
N LEU A 251 11.12 7.36 0.55
CA LEU A 251 10.14 6.85 1.48
C LEU A 251 10.05 5.33 1.25
N PRO A 252 10.73 4.51 2.08
CA PRO A 252 10.70 3.08 1.90
C PRO A 252 9.30 2.53 2.16
N ALA A 253 8.87 1.52 1.40
CA ALA A 253 7.78 0.66 1.85
C ALA A 253 8.14 0.08 3.23
N GLY A 254 7.14 -0.22 4.06
CA GLY A 254 7.31 -0.62 5.47
C GLY A 254 8.05 -1.94 5.76
N PHE A 255 8.98 -2.35 4.89
CA PHE A 255 10.00 -3.37 5.13
C PHE A 255 10.94 -2.98 6.28
N GLY A 256 11.68 -3.97 6.77
CA GLY A 256 12.73 -3.81 7.76
C GLY A 256 13.82 -2.84 7.29
N ALA A 257 14.41 -2.11 8.25
CA ALA A 257 15.35 -1.03 8.00
C ALA A 257 16.56 -1.48 7.16
N ASP A 258 17.08 -2.69 7.39
CA ASP A 258 18.22 -3.24 6.66
C ASP A 258 17.89 -3.46 5.17
N PHE A 259 16.71 -4.01 4.86
CA PHE A 259 16.29 -4.21 3.48
C PHE A 259 16.04 -2.87 2.77
N ALA A 260 15.36 -1.95 3.46
CA ALA A 260 15.14 -0.60 2.93
C ALA A 260 16.46 0.15 2.66
N ALA A 261 17.43 0.02 3.56
CA ALA A 261 18.76 0.60 3.39
C ALA A 261 19.50 0.00 2.19
N ARG A 262 19.44 -1.32 2.00
CA ARG A 262 20.04 -1.98 0.83
C ARG A 262 19.45 -1.50 -0.49
N VAL A 263 18.13 -1.38 -0.60
CA VAL A 263 17.50 -0.82 -1.82
C VAL A 263 17.99 0.61 -2.07
N ALA A 264 18.09 1.42 -1.01
CA ALA A 264 18.58 2.79 -1.12
C ALA A 264 20.08 2.87 -1.51
N ASP A 265 20.90 1.94 -1.03
CA ASP A 265 22.33 1.84 -1.37
C ASP A 265 22.51 1.48 -2.85
N GLU A 266 21.76 0.50 -3.36
CA GLU A 266 21.77 0.10 -4.79
C GLU A 266 21.32 1.25 -5.70
N LEU A 267 20.37 2.07 -5.26
CA LEU A 267 19.92 3.27 -5.98
C LEU A 267 20.88 4.47 -5.84
N GLY A 268 21.92 4.38 -5.00
CA GLY A 268 22.84 5.47 -4.74
C GLY A 268 22.23 6.66 -3.97
N ILE A 269 21.18 6.43 -3.18
CA ILE A 269 20.50 7.47 -2.40
C ILE A 269 21.18 7.64 -1.04
N ALA A 270 21.69 8.85 -0.75
CA ALA A 270 22.40 9.12 0.49
C ALA A 270 21.55 8.86 1.76
N PRO A 271 22.15 8.38 2.87
CA PRO A 271 21.43 8.13 4.12
C PRO A 271 20.62 9.31 4.65
N ALA A 272 21.11 10.54 4.49
CA ALA A 272 20.43 11.75 4.93
C ALA A 272 19.11 12.05 4.19
N ARG A 273 18.84 11.34 3.09
CA ARG A 273 17.62 11.45 2.27
C ARG A 273 16.68 10.28 2.48
N ARG A 274 16.95 9.39 3.43
CA ARG A 274 16.10 8.24 3.74
C ARG A 274 15.19 8.64 4.89
N MET A 275 13.88 8.70 4.64
CA MET A 275 12.93 9.00 5.71
C MET A 275 12.82 7.79 6.64
N ALA A 276 13.05 8.01 7.94
CA ALA A 276 12.79 6.99 8.94
C ALA A 276 11.27 6.78 9.08
N ARG A 277 10.82 5.52 9.03
CA ARG A 277 9.40 5.15 9.16
C ARG A 277 9.22 4.10 10.26
N GLY A 278 8.02 4.03 10.83
CA GLY A 278 7.71 3.22 12.03
C GLY A 278 7.67 1.70 11.84
N GLY A 279 8.43 1.14 10.91
CA GLY A 279 8.73 -0.30 10.81
C GLY A 279 7.55 -1.23 10.54
N CYS A 280 6.48 -0.76 9.91
CA CYS A 280 5.33 -1.59 9.54
C CYS A 280 4.87 -1.30 8.12
N HIS A 281 4.47 -2.33 7.38
CA HIS A 281 4.00 -2.21 6.01
C HIS A 281 2.47 -2.30 5.98
N LEU A 282 1.81 -1.23 5.54
CA LEU A 282 0.34 -1.17 5.46
C LEU A 282 -0.21 -1.61 4.11
N SER A 283 0.51 -2.53 3.46
CA SER A 283 0.20 -3.00 2.11
C SER A 283 -0.11 -1.84 1.16
N ASN A 284 -1.26 -1.86 0.49
CA ASN A 284 -1.63 -0.84 -0.49
C ASN A 284 -1.85 0.56 0.11
N ALA A 285 -2.17 0.68 1.40
CA ALA A 285 -2.35 1.99 2.05
C ALA A 285 -1.00 2.68 2.35
N ASP A 286 0.10 1.92 2.37
CA ASP A 286 1.42 2.41 2.78
C ASP A 286 1.98 3.58 1.94
N PRO A 287 1.97 3.55 0.59
CA PRO A 287 2.48 4.67 -0.20
C PRO A 287 1.73 5.99 0.05
N LEU A 288 0.41 5.93 0.29
CA LEU A 288 -0.39 7.12 0.59
C LEU A 288 -0.06 7.66 1.98
N LEU A 289 0.11 6.78 2.97
CA LEU A 289 0.53 7.18 4.31
C LEU A 289 1.94 7.79 4.29
N ALA A 290 2.87 7.21 3.54
CA ALA A 290 4.23 7.72 3.43
C ALA A 290 4.25 9.16 2.90
N LEU A 291 3.43 9.49 1.91
CA LEU A 291 3.28 10.86 1.40
C LEU A 291 2.68 11.81 2.46
N LEU A 292 1.73 11.34 3.27
CA LEU A 292 1.15 12.12 4.38
C LEU A 292 2.18 12.39 5.48
N GLU A 293 2.97 11.38 5.85
CA GLU A 293 4.05 11.50 6.83
C GLU A 293 5.10 12.51 6.35
N LEU A 294 5.52 12.42 5.08
CA LEU A 294 6.44 13.39 4.49
C LEU A 294 5.83 14.79 4.53
N ARG A 295 4.59 14.97 4.07
CA ARG A 295 3.90 16.25 4.05
C ARG A 295 3.85 16.92 5.43
N ALA A 296 3.64 16.13 6.49
CA ALA A 296 3.62 16.63 7.86
C ALA A 296 5.02 16.99 8.40
N ALA A 297 6.08 16.40 7.84
CA ALA A 297 7.47 16.67 8.23
C ALA A 297 8.08 17.88 7.51
N LEU A 298 7.52 18.29 6.36
CA LEU A 298 7.99 19.46 5.60
C LEU A 298 7.65 20.77 6.31
N ARG A 299 8.52 21.79 6.15
CA ARG A 299 8.24 23.13 6.68
C ARG A 299 7.15 23.83 5.85
N PRO A 300 6.34 24.72 6.44
CA PRO A 300 5.32 25.47 5.70
C PRO A 300 5.91 26.14 4.44
N GLY A 301 5.27 25.91 3.29
CA GLY A 301 5.71 26.41 1.99
C GLY A 301 6.81 25.59 1.28
N GLU A 302 7.37 24.58 1.94
CA GLU A 302 8.34 23.67 1.35
C GLU A 302 7.67 22.66 0.42
N GLN A 303 8.39 22.26 -0.63
CA GLN A 303 8.04 21.15 -1.50
C GLN A 303 9.23 20.19 -1.56
N ALA A 304 8.96 18.91 -1.70
CA ALA A 304 9.98 17.89 -1.83
C ALA A 304 9.65 16.87 -2.93
N ALA A 305 10.68 16.44 -3.65
CA ALA A 305 10.64 15.29 -4.52
C ALA A 305 10.90 14.01 -3.71
N ALA A 306 9.97 13.07 -3.81
CA ALA A 306 9.99 11.81 -3.08
C ALA A 306 9.97 10.61 -4.03
N LEU A 307 10.78 9.60 -3.71
CA LEU A 307 10.74 8.29 -4.35
C LEU A 307 10.12 7.28 -3.39
N LEU A 308 9.15 6.51 -3.89
CA LEU A 308 8.49 5.42 -3.18
C LEU A 308 8.59 4.16 -4.04
N TRP A 309 8.71 3.01 -3.40
CA TRP A 309 8.79 1.72 -4.07
C TRP A 309 8.20 0.61 -3.20
N ASP A 310 7.82 -0.50 -3.83
CA ASP A 310 7.36 -1.72 -3.18
C ASP A 310 7.67 -2.94 -4.08
N ALA A 311 7.80 -4.11 -3.47
CA ALA A 311 7.99 -5.40 -4.14
C ALA A 311 7.21 -6.50 -3.41
N ALA A 312 6.26 -7.11 -4.10
CA ALA A 312 5.34 -8.08 -3.55
C ALA A 312 5.75 -9.53 -3.88
N LEU A 313 5.44 -10.44 -2.96
CA LEU A 313 5.72 -11.87 -3.12
C LEU A 313 5.02 -12.51 -4.35
N CYS A 314 3.97 -11.88 -4.89
CA CYS A 314 3.31 -12.32 -6.12
C CYS A 314 4.08 -11.97 -7.40
N GLY A 315 5.27 -11.37 -7.29
CA GLY A 315 6.12 -11.00 -8.42
C GLY A 315 5.87 -9.59 -8.95
N LEU A 316 4.92 -8.85 -8.38
CA LEU A 316 4.68 -7.46 -8.75
C LEU A 316 5.63 -6.53 -7.98
N SER A 317 6.32 -5.63 -8.67
CA SER A 317 6.98 -4.49 -8.05
C SER A 317 6.52 -3.19 -8.68
N GLY A 318 6.58 -2.10 -7.91
CA GLY A 318 6.17 -0.80 -8.38
C GLY A 318 6.86 0.33 -7.65
N ALA A 319 6.98 1.47 -8.31
CA ALA A 319 7.55 2.67 -7.74
C ALA A 319 6.87 3.92 -8.31
N MET A 320 6.97 5.02 -7.59
CA MET A 320 6.54 6.33 -8.07
C MET A 320 7.49 7.43 -7.62
N VAL A 321 7.66 8.43 -8.47
CA VAL A 321 8.27 9.71 -8.10
C VAL A 321 7.15 10.73 -7.93
N ALA A 322 7.06 11.31 -6.74
CA ALA A 322 6.05 12.31 -6.40
C ALA A 322 6.71 13.61 -5.95
N GLN A 323 6.07 14.74 -6.25
CA GLN A 323 6.37 16.02 -5.63
C GLN A 323 5.26 16.35 -4.63
N ILE A 324 5.60 16.60 -3.37
CA ILE A 324 4.64 16.88 -2.30
C ILE A 324 4.94 18.24 -1.68
N SER A 325 3.89 19.01 -1.41
CA SER A 325 3.94 20.28 -0.69
C SER A 325 3.59 20.07 0.77
N ALA A 326 4.19 20.87 1.66
CA ALA A 326 3.88 20.88 3.08
C ALA A 326 2.39 21.07 3.39
N ALA A 327 1.98 20.69 4.61
CA ALA A 327 0.70 21.11 5.13
C ALA A 327 0.64 22.64 5.26
N ALA A 328 -0.54 23.20 4.95
CA ALA A 328 -0.81 24.63 5.12
C ALA A 328 -0.93 24.98 6.60
#